data_AF-A0A7J2MVQ2-F1
#
_entry.id   AF-A0A7J2MVQ2-F1
#
_cell.length_a   1.000
_cell.length_b   1.000
_cell.length_c   1.000
_cell.angle_alpha   90.00
_cell.angle_beta   90.00
_cell.angle_gamma   90.00
#
_symmetry.space_group_name_H-M   'P 1'
#
loop_
_entity.id
_entity.type
_entity.pdbx_description
1 polymer ?
#
loop_
_entity_poly.entity_id
_entity_poly.type
_entity_poly.pdbx_seq_one_letter_code
_entity_poly.pdbx_strand_id
1 'polypeptide(L)' 'MKCEICGREAKLRRALVEGVEMLVCQECSRYGIVLPEKRAFVPKPKKKPLP' A
#
# COMPACT_ATOMS: atom_id res chain seq x y z
N MET A 1 -2.91 12.56 10.95
CA MET A 1 -2.40 12.44 9.56
C MET A 1 -3.60 12.61 8.63
N LYS A 2 -3.56 13.57 7.69
CA LYS A 2 -4.69 13.94 6.82
C LYS A 2 -4.47 13.45 5.39
N CYS A 3 -5.55 13.05 4.72
CA CYS A 3 -5.53 12.63 3.32
C CYS A 3 -5.12 13.80 2.43
N GLU A 4 -4.16 13.59 1.53
CA GLU A 4 -3.68 14.66 0.63
C GLU A 4 -4.69 15.01 -0.48
N ILE A 5 -5.69 14.16 -0.73
CA ILE A 5 -6.74 14.44 -1.73
C ILE A 5 -7.96 15.11 -1.11
N CYS A 6 -8.44 14.64 0.05
CA CYS A 6 -9.72 15.11 0.64
C CYS A 6 -9.59 15.78 2.01
N GLY A 7 -8.38 15.85 2.58
CA GLY A 7 -8.10 16.51 3.86
C GLY A 7 -8.62 15.78 5.11
N ARG A 8 -9.35 14.68 4.97
CA ARG A 8 -9.91 13.93 6.11
C ARG A 8 -8.83 13.19 6.91
N GLU A 9 -9.03 13.11 8.22
CA GLU A 9 -8.21 12.27 9.11
C GLU A 9 -8.73 10.85 9.10
N ALA A 10 -7.90 9.93 8.60
CA ALA A 10 -8.22 8.53 8.47
C ALA A 10 -6.92 7.70 8.43
N LYS A 11 -7.05 6.38 8.33
CA LYS A 11 -5.92 5.52 7.98
C LYS A 11 -5.48 5.83 6.56
N LEU A 12 -4.31 6.47 6.45
CA LEU A 12 -3.71 6.78 5.16
C LEU A 12 -2.91 5.57 4.67
N ARG A 13 -2.92 5.38 3.37
CA ARG A 13 -2.12 4.40 2.66
C ARG A 13 -1.35 5.11 1.55
N ARG A 14 -0.18 4.59 1.22
CA ARG A 14 0.58 5.06 0.07
C ARG A 14 -0.13 4.64 -1.21
N ALA A 15 -0.40 5.60 -2.07
CA ALA A 15 -0.90 5.37 -3.40
C ALA A 15 -0.07 6.15 -4.41
N LEU A 16 0.12 5.57 -5.58
CA LEU A 16 0.69 6.24 -6.74
C LEU A 16 -0.46 6.88 -7.52
N VAL A 17 -0.62 8.20 -7.39
CA VAL A 17 -1.64 8.98 -8.09
C VAL A 17 -0.92 9.76 -9.18
N GLU A 18 -1.25 9.52 -10.45
CA GLU A 18 -0.63 10.20 -11.61
C GLU A 18 0.92 10.16 -11.63
N GLY A 19 1.51 9.09 -11.09
CA GLY A 19 2.97 8.92 -11.01
C GLY A 19 3.63 9.56 -9.79
N VAL A 20 2.86 10.19 -8.90
CA VAL A 20 3.33 10.77 -7.65
C VAL A 20 2.89 9.90 -6.48
N GLU A 21 3.82 9.60 -5.56
CA GLU A 21 3.50 8.89 -4.32
C GLU A 21 2.85 9.84 -3.31
N MET A 22 1.61 9.55 -2.92
CA MET A 22 0.82 10.35 -2.00
C MET A 22 0.23 9.49 -0.87
N LEU A 23 -0.06 10.12 0.27
CA LEU A 23 -0.76 9.53 1.41
C LEU A 23 -2.25 9.86 1.34
N VAL A 24 -3.04 8.85 1.03
CA VAL A 24 -4.47 9.01 0.77
C VAL A 24 -5.30 8.08 1.64
N CYS A 25 -6.53 8.48 1.96
CA CYS A 25 -7.45 7.62 2.69
C CYS A 25 -7.93 6.44 1.82
N GLN A 26 -8.65 5.50 2.45
CA GLN A 26 -9.19 4.33 1.75
C GLN A 26 -10.05 4.70 0.52
N GLU A 27 -10.88 5.73 0.64
CA GLU A 27 -11.73 6.21 -0.46
C GLU A 27 -10.91 6.84 -1.59
N CYS A 28 -9.96 7.71 -1.26
CA CYS A 28 -9.16 8.46 -2.24
C CYS A 28 -8.10 7.61 -2.93
N SER A 29 -7.75 6.45 -2.38
CA SER A 29 -6.83 5.57 -3.06
C SER A 29 -7.41 4.93 -4.33
N ARG A 30 -8.70 5.11 -4.63
CA ARG A 30 -9.30 4.70 -5.90
C ARG A 30 -8.84 5.55 -7.08
N TYR A 31 -8.31 6.75 -6.81
CA TYR A 31 -7.80 7.67 -7.83
C TYR A 31 -6.39 7.27 -8.32
N GLY A 32 -5.75 6.29 -7.70
CA GLY A 32 -4.43 5.83 -8.07
C GLY A 32 -4.22 4.35 -7.77
N ILE A 33 -2.97 3.92 -7.85
CA ILE A 33 -2.57 2.54 -7.55
C ILE A 33 -2.14 2.47 -6.09
N VAL A 34 -2.87 1.72 -5.28
CA VAL A 34 -2.48 1.50 -3.88
C VAL A 34 -1.21 0.68 -3.84
N LEU A 35 -0.14 1.26 -3.29
CA LEU A 35 1.10 0.54 -3.10
C LEU A 35 0.96 -0.30 -1.82
N PRO A 36 1.02 -1.65 -1.92
CA PRO A 36 1.07 -2.46 -0.72
C PRO A 36 2.37 -2.12 0.01
N GLU A 37 2.25 -1.92 1.32
CA GLU A 37 3.41 -1.87 2.20
C GLU A 37 4.24 -3.11 1.87
N LYS A 38 5.54 -2.92 1.56
CA LYS A 38 6.45 -4.03 1.27
C LYS A 38 6.41 -4.97 2.47
N ARG A 39 5.49 -5.94 2.45
CA ARG A 39 5.59 -7.14 3.24
C ARG A 39 6.86 -7.75 2.71
N ALA A 40 7.93 -7.62 3.50
CA ALA A 40 9.12 -8.42 3.34
C ALA A 40 8.61 -9.81 2.97
N PHE A 41 8.86 -10.20 1.74
CA PHE A 41 8.50 -11.52 1.26
C PHE A 41 9.31 -12.45 2.14
N VAL A 42 8.73 -12.93 3.23
CA VAL A 42 9.33 -14.00 4.02
C VAL A 42 9.21 -15.19 3.09
N PRO A 43 10.30 -15.65 2.45
CA PRO A 43 10.18 -16.81 1.60
C PRO A 43 9.73 -17.94 2.51
N LYS A 44 8.50 -18.43 2.31
CA LYS A 44 8.04 -19.63 2.98
C LYS A 44 9.07 -20.72 2.64
N PRO A 45 9.75 -21.35 3.60
CA PRO A 45 10.72 -22.38 3.29
C PRO A 45 9.97 -23.50 2.59
N LYS A 46 10.25 -23.70 1.29
CA LYS A 46 9.81 -24.89 0.57
C LYS A 46 10.50 -26.07 1.25
N LYS A 47 9.78 -26.80 2.11
CA LYS A 47 10.22 -28.12 2.56
C LYS A 47 10.36 -28.98 1.31
N LYS A 48 11.59 -29.19 0.83
CA LYS A 48 11.90 -30.35 0.01
C LYS A 48 11.77 -31.56 0.95
N PRO A 49 10.94 -32.56 0.68
CA PRO A 49 11.21 -33.88 1.24
C PRO A 49 12.56 -34.32 0.66
N LEU A 50 13.55 -34.52 1.53
CA LEU A 50 14.79 -35.22 1.17
C LEU A 50 14.49 -36.73 1.04
N PRO A 51 15.31 -37.46 0.26
CA PRO A 51 14.96 -38.73 -0.40
C PRO A 51 14.68 -39.91 0.52
#